data_AF-A0A4R4T192-F1
#
_entry.id   AF-A0A4R4T192-F1
#
_cell.length_a   1.000
_cell.length_b   1.000
_cell.length_c   1.000
_cell.angle_alpha   90.00
_cell.angle_beta   90.00
_cell.angle_gamma   90.00
#
_symmetry.space_group_name_H-M   'P 1'
#
loop_
_entity.id
_entity.type
_entity.pdbx_description
1 polymer ?
#
loop_
_entity_poly.entity_id
_entity_poly.type
_entity_poly.pdbx_seq_one_letter_code
_entity_poly.pdbx_strand_id
1 'polypeptide(L)'
;MAAAAAGAQNEADFFAALGDAGVLVKTRESTRNPGEITGYAVALPHHTNQEGQPVWFSGGRLAANLTLPKLRHRWSASQESNPFHQHTFYRGELTHQERSAAYQQAARAAATATWQMRHIQDPRVRADVAAAAADVLNVTAAITGNRELAEAADFYDRAAREPYGYQPPHTPYGTNLRTVARALALSEIRGRRGHRPSFAGVLLHLIVQLAALIEAVAEFRQLQQRDAQAAAARKAAAQLTSVSRHTPRLPSPTFPRTPPNPTAEQNAARLAATGFPIPLGHQLSDYQGQPVRPTPPQPGSHRRRGPSW
;
A
#
# COMPACT_ATOMS: atom_id res chain seq x y z
N MET A 1 13.63 0.02 -11.97
CA MET A 1 14.36 -1.22 -12.32
C MET A 1 13.76 -2.46 -11.68
N ALA A 2 13.72 -2.59 -10.34
CA ALA A 2 13.22 -3.78 -9.65
C ALA A 2 11.75 -4.12 -9.99
N ALA A 3 10.87 -3.11 -10.03
CA ALA A 3 9.48 -3.29 -10.43
C ALA A 3 9.32 -3.83 -11.87
N ALA A 4 10.10 -3.31 -12.83
CA ALA A 4 10.11 -3.82 -14.21
C ALA A 4 10.59 -5.27 -14.27
N ALA A 5 11.64 -5.62 -13.51
CA ALA A 5 12.12 -6.99 -13.43
C ALA A 5 11.10 -7.94 -12.80
N ALA A 6 10.28 -7.45 -11.86
CA ALA A 6 9.22 -8.21 -11.22
C ALA A 6 8.00 -8.48 -12.12
N GLY A 7 7.65 -7.51 -12.96
CA GLY A 7 6.55 -7.62 -13.92
C GLY A 7 6.87 -8.47 -15.16
N ALA A 8 8.15 -8.57 -15.54
CA ALA A 8 8.58 -9.22 -16.78
C ALA A 8 8.58 -10.76 -16.73
N GLN A 9 8.31 -11.40 -17.86
CA GLN A 9 8.43 -12.86 -18.04
C GLN A 9 9.61 -13.26 -18.95
N ASN A 10 10.24 -12.31 -19.62
CA ASN A 10 11.38 -12.51 -20.51
C ASN A 10 12.15 -11.18 -20.68
N GLU A 11 13.26 -11.19 -21.42
CA GLU A 11 14.06 -9.99 -21.71
C GLU A 11 13.25 -8.88 -22.38
N ALA A 12 12.38 -9.23 -23.34
CA ALA A 12 11.64 -8.28 -24.14
C ALA A 12 10.64 -7.49 -23.27
N ASP A 13 9.88 -8.18 -22.43
CA ASP A 13 8.96 -7.58 -21.46
C ASP A 13 9.70 -6.65 -20.50
N PHE A 14 10.89 -7.07 -20.05
CA PHE A 14 11.70 -6.28 -19.14
C PHE A 14 12.18 -4.98 -19.78
N PHE A 15 12.75 -5.05 -20.98
CA PHE A 15 13.22 -3.86 -21.68
C PHE A 15 12.08 -2.94 -22.10
N ALA A 16 10.93 -3.48 -22.50
CA ALA A 16 9.72 -2.70 -22.76
C ALA A 16 9.26 -1.95 -21.51
N ALA A 17 9.14 -2.64 -20.37
CA ALA A 17 8.75 -2.03 -19.10
C ALA A 17 9.74 -0.96 -18.61
N LEU A 18 11.03 -1.09 -18.93
CA LEU A 18 12.03 -0.05 -18.67
C LEU A 18 11.83 1.18 -19.57
N GLY A 19 11.58 0.96 -20.86
CA GLY A 19 11.27 2.04 -21.81
C GLY A 19 10.01 2.82 -21.39
N ASP A 20 8.95 2.11 -21.00
CA ASP A 20 7.69 2.71 -20.51
C ASP A 20 7.87 3.51 -19.19
N ALA A 21 8.89 3.14 -18.41
CA ALA A 21 9.31 3.86 -17.21
C ALA A 21 10.27 5.03 -17.49
N GLY A 22 10.55 5.34 -18.76
CA GLY A 22 11.44 6.42 -19.18
C GLY A 22 12.93 6.13 -18.98
N VAL A 23 13.30 4.85 -18.82
CA VAL A 23 14.69 4.42 -18.66
C VAL A 23 15.27 4.06 -20.03
N LEU A 24 16.42 4.64 -20.36
CA LEU A 24 17.17 4.28 -21.57
C LEU A 24 17.83 2.92 -21.38
N VAL A 25 17.72 2.04 -22.38
CA VAL A 25 18.31 0.69 -22.35
C VAL A 25 19.27 0.52 -23.51
N LYS A 26 20.47 0.02 -23.21
CA LYS A 26 21.48 -0.38 -24.19
C LYS A 26 21.82 -1.85 -23.98
N THR A 27 21.55 -2.67 -24.97
CA THR A 27 21.87 -4.11 -24.96
C THR A 27 23.30 -4.33 -25.47
N ARG A 28 23.93 -5.40 -24.97
CA ARG A 28 25.19 -5.93 -25.51
C ARG A 28 24.89 -7.28 -26.12
N GLU A 29 25.11 -7.39 -27.42
CA GLU A 29 24.91 -8.64 -28.15
C GLU A 29 26.20 -9.49 -28.16
N SER A 30 26.03 -10.80 -28.29
CA SER A 30 27.12 -11.74 -28.45
C SER A 30 27.74 -11.56 -29.83
N THR A 31 29.07 -11.43 -29.87
CA THR A 31 29.82 -11.43 -31.13
C THR A 31 29.93 -12.82 -31.74
N ARG A 32 29.63 -13.88 -30.97
CA ARG A 32 29.70 -15.29 -31.41
C ARG A 32 28.36 -15.84 -31.87
N ASN A 33 27.27 -15.41 -31.25
CA ASN A 33 25.91 -15.83 -31.58
C ASN A 33 25.05 -14.59 -31.91
N PRO A 34 24.85 -14.27 -33.20
CA PRO A 34 24.03 -13.13 -33.60
C PRO A 34 22.64 -13.19 -32.97
N GLY A 35 22.17 -12.09 -32.37
CA GLY A 35 20.88 -12.00 -31.69
C GLY A 35 20.88 -12.46 -30.22
N GLU A 36 21.96 -13.05 -29.70
CA GLU A 36 22.05 -13.39 -28.28
C GLU A 36 22.45 -12.17 -27.44
N ILE A 37 21.57 -11.71 -26.55
CA ILE A 37 21.91 -10.64 -25.60
C ILE A 37 22.76 -11.22 -24.46
N THR A 38 23.97 -10.70 -24.28
CA THR A 38 24.93 -11.10 -23.23
C THR A 38 24.92 -10.18 -22.01
N GLY A 39 24.39 -8.96 -22.16
CA GLY A 39 24.27 -8.00 -21.07
C GLY A 39 23.46 -6.78 -21.46
N TYR A 40 23.21 -5.92 -20.49
CA TYR A 40 22.53 -4.65 -20.71
C TYR A 40 23.09 -3.57 -19.77
N ALA A 41 22.94 -2.32 -20.19
CA ALA A 41 23.17 -1.13 -19.40
C ALA A 41 21.96 -0.20 -19.48
N VAL A 42 21.72 0.56 -18.42
CA VAL A 42 20.62 1.52 -18.34
C VAL A 42 21.10 2.90 -17.97
N ALA A 43 20.39 3.92 -18.43
CA ALA A 43 20.62 5.31 -18.06
C ALA A 43 19.29 6.03 -17.85
N LEU A 44 19.28 7.03 -16.97
CA LEU A 44 18.16 7.98 -16.88
C LEU A 44 18.46 9.16 -17.82
N PRO A 45 17.49 9.63 -18.62
CA PRO A 45 17.70 10.75 -19.55
C PRO A 45 18.26 12.01 -18.88
N HIS A 46 17.91 12.23 -17.61
CA HIS A 46 18.31 13.41 -16.84
C HIS A 46 19.60 13.21 -16.02
N HIS A 47 20.19 12.01 -16.02
CA HIS A 47 21.41 11.72 -15.28
C HIS A 47 22.59 11.65 -16.25
N THR A 48 23.22 12.80 -16.48
CA THR A 48 24.28 12.99 -17.47
C THR A 48 25.63 13.28 -16.82
N ASN A 49 26.71 12.98 -17.54
CA ASN A 49 28.07 13.37 -17.17
C ASN A 49 28.31 14.86 -17.44
N GLN A 50 29.53 15.36 -17.16
CA GLN A 50 29.91 16.76 -17.42
C GLN A 50 29.82 17.16 -18.90
N GLU A 51 29.79 16.19 -19.81
CA GLU A 51 29.68 16.38 -21.26
C GLU A 51 28.22 16.30 -21.75
N GLY A 52 27.24 16.17 -20.84
CA GLY A 52 25.82 16.07 -21.18
C GLY A 52 25.38 14.71 -21.71
N GLN A 53 26.25 13.68 -21.67
CA GLN A 53 25.91 12.33 -22.10
C GLN A 53 25.32 11.49 -20.95
N PRO A 54 24.29 10.66 -21.19
CA PRO A 54 23.70 9.81 -20.15
C PRO A 54 24.72 8.87 -19.49
N VAL A 55 24.70 8.79 -18.16
CA VAL A 55 25.55 7.87 -17.41
C VAL A 55 24.96 6.46 -17.41
N TRP A 56 25.71 5.50 -17.93
CA TRP A 56 25.28 4.12 -18.08
C TRP A 56 25.67 3.24 -16.89
N PHE A 57 24.70 2.50 -16.36
CA PHE A 57 24.87 1.54 -15.28
C PHE A 57 24.53 0.13 -15.76
N SER A 58 25.43 -0.83 -15.56
CA SER A 58 25.12 -2.24 -15.80
C SER A 58 24.18 -2.77 -14.71
N GLY A 59 23.36 -3.78 -15.03
CA GLY A 59 22.45 -4.41 -14.06
C GLY A 59 23.15 -4.85 -12.77
N GLY A 60 24.35 -5.43 -12.89
CA GLY A 60 25.15 -5.84 -11.73
C GLY A 60 25.69 -4.69 -10.88
N ARG A 61 25.93 -3.51 -11.47
CA ARG A 61 26.33 -2.30 -10.72
C ARG A 61 25.16 -1.70 -9.94
N LEU A 62 23.91 -1.94 -10.38
CA LEU A 62 22.71 -1.50 -9.67
C LEU A 62 22.35 -2.44 -8.51
N ALA A 63 22.27 -3.74 -8.80
CA ALA A 63 22.08 -4.75 -7.77
C ALA A 63 22.50 -6.13 -8.27
N ALA A 64 23.02 -6.96 -7.36
CA ALA A 64 23.53 -8.28 -7.71
C ALA A 64 22.46 -9.23 -8.29
N ASN A 65 21.17 -8.98 -8.07
CA ASN A 65 20.03 -9.75 -8.63
C ASN A 65 19.54 -9.22 -9.98
N LEU A 66 20.03 -8.06 -10.44
CA LEU A 66 19.65 -7.44 -11.71
C LEU A 66 20.60 -7.80 -12.86
N THR A 67 21.56 -8.71 -12.65
CA THR A 67 22.37 -9.27 -13.74
C THR A 67 21.51 -10.12 -14.67
N LEU A 68 21.77 -10.05 -15.99
CA LEU A 68 20.97 -10.78 -17.00
C LEU A 68 20.85 -12.30 -16.75
N PRO A 69 21.92 -13.03 -16.34
CA PRO A 69 21.80 -14.46 -16.04
C PRO A 69 20.84 -14.77 -14.89
N LYS A 70 20.83 -13.95 -13.83
CA LYS A 70 19.92 -14.11 -12.68
C LYS A 70 18.48 -13.72 -12.99
N LEU A 71 18.28 -12.77 -13.90
CA LEU A 71 16.95 -12.44 -14.42
C LEU A 71 16.39 -13.58 -15.27
N ARG A 72 17.20 -14.16 -16.16
CA ARG A 72 16.84 -15.35 -16.94
C ARG A 72 16.44 -16.53 -16.06
N HIS A 73 17.27 -16.88 -15.08
CA HIS A 73 16.98 -17.95 -14.12
C HIS A 73 15.62 -17.76 -13.44
N ARG A 74 15.35 -16.52 -13.00
CA ARG A 74 14.07 -16.15 -12.38
C ARG A 74 12.87 -16.32 -13.33
N TRP A 75 13.02 -15.95 -14.59
CA TRP A 75 11.95 -16.05 -15.58
C TRP A 75 11.68 -17.50 -15.99
N SER A 76 12.71 -18.30 -16.24
CA SER A 76 12.59 -19.72 -16.59
C SER A 76 11.85 -20.53 -15.50
N ALA A 77 12.21 -20.32 -14.23
CA ALA A 77 11.52 -20.99 -13.12
C ALA A 77 10.03 -20.58 -12.98
N SER A 78 9.67 -19.39 -13.47
CA SER A 78 8.27 -18.95 -13.48
C SER A 78 7.44 -19.63 -14.58
N GLN A 79 8.07 -20.03 -15.69
CA GLN A 79 7.40 -20.73 -16.79
C GLN A 79 7.14 -22.21 -16.46
N GLU A 80 8.07 -22.86 -15.76
CA GLU A 80 7.94 -24.27 -15.35
C GLU A 80 6.89 -24.50 -14.26
N SER A 81 6.67 -23.51 -13.38
CA SER A 81 5.74 -23.62 -12.26
C SER A 81 4.27 -23.36 -12.61
N ASN A 82 3.94 -23.04 -13.88
CA ASN A 82 2.56 -22.69 -14.24
C ASN A 82 2.18 -23.04 -15.70
N PRO A 83 1.82 -24.31 -16.00
CA PRO A 83 1.39 -24.71 -17.33
C PRO A 83 0.04 -24.13 -17.78
N PHE A 84 -0.67 -23.39 -16.91
CA PHE A 84 -2.02 -22.86 -17.21
C PHE A 84 -2.07 -21.35 -17.51
N HIS A 85 -0.93 -20.64 -17.54
CA HIS A 85 -0.90 -19.21 -17.84
C HIS A 85 -0.53 -18.88 -19.31
N GLN A 86 -0.94 -19.75 -20.23
CA GLN A 86 -1.05 -19.43 -21.66
C GLN A 86 -2.40 -18.79 -22.04
N HIS A 87 -3.17 -18.28 -21.08
CA HIS A 87 -4.28 -17.38 -21.41
C HIS A 87 -3.73 -15.98 -21.70
N THR A 88 -3.32 -15.83 -22.95
CA THR A 88 -3.32 -14.63 -23.77
C THR A 88 -4.16 -13.52 -23.17
N PHE A 89 -3.52 -12.61 -22.43
CA PHE A 89 -4.13 -11.35 -22.03
C PHE A 89 -4.22 -10.42 -23.25
N TYR A 90 -5.19 -10.71 -24.12
CA TYR A 90 -5.55 -9.87 -25.26
C TYR A 90 -5.83 -8.44 -24.80
N ARG A 91 -5.15 -7.52 -25.50
CA ARG A 91 -5.39 -6.10 -25.77
C ARG A 91 -6.73 -5.53 -25.25
N GLY A 92 -6.72 -4.97 -24.05
CA GLY A 92 -7.77 -4.12 -23.48
C GLY A 92 -7.28 -3.42 -22.21
N GLU A 93 -7.71 -2.17 -21.98
CA GLU A 93 -7.49 -1.48 -20.70
C GLU A 93 -8.25 -2.23 -19.60
N LEU A 94 -7.58 -2.60 -18.50
CA LEU A 94 -8.27 -3.27 -17.39
C LEU A 94 -9.33 -2.35 -16.78
N THR A 95 -10.52 -2.90 -16.54
CA THR A 95 -11.62 -2.24 -15.84
C THR A 95 -11.23 -1.90 -14.39
N HIS A 96 -11.95 -0.95 -13.78
CA HIS A 96 -11.78 -0.61 -12.37
C HIS A 96 -11.94 -1.84 -11.46
N GLN A 97 -12.93 -2.69 -11.76
CA GLN A 97 -13.22 -3.89 -11.00
C GLN A 97 -12.05 -4.88 -11.04
N GLU A 98 -11.47 -5.14 -12.22
CA GLU A 98 -10.32 -6.04 -12.37
C GLU A 98 -9.08 -5.52 -11.63
N ARG A 99 -8.82 -4.20 -11.68
CA ARG A 99 -7.72 -3.61 -10.89
C ARG A 99 -7.96 -3.79 -9.39
N SER A 100 -9.19 -3.51 -8.92
CA SER A 100 -9.54 -3.69 -7.50
C SER A 100 -9.38 -5.14 -7.06
N ALA A 101 -9.74 -6.11 -7.91
CA ALA A 101 -9.57 -7.53 -7.66
C ALA A 101 -8.08 -7.92 -7.58
N ALA A 102 -7.23 -7.37 -8.45
CA ALA A 102 -5.78 -7.59 -8.39
C ALA A 102 -5.17 -7.12 -7.06
N TYR A 103 -5.56 -5.93 -6.57
CA TYR A 103 -5.14 -5.45 -5.25
C TYR A 103 -5.66 -6.32 -4.10
N GLN A 104 -6.93 -6.74 -4.15
CA GLN A 104 -7.51 -7.66 -3.14
C GLN A 104 -6.79 -9.00 -3.13
N GLN A 105 -6.50 -9.56 -4.31
CA GLN A 105 -5.78 -10.83 -4.45
C GLN A 105 -4.35 -10.71 -3.91
N ALA A 106 -3.65 -9.61 -4.19
CA ALA A 106 -2.33 -9.35 -3.65
C ALA A 106 -2.35 -9.24 -2.11
N ALA A 107 -3.34 -8.55 -1.54
CA ALA A 107 -3.48 -8.42 -0.09
C ALA A 107 -3.74 -9.78 0.58
N ARG A 108 -4.62 -10.60 -0.01
CA ARG A 108 -4.87 -11.99 0.43
C ARG A 108 -3.60 -12.85 0.34
N ALA A 109 -2.86 -12.75 -0.77
CA ALA A 109 -1.62 -13.50 -0.94
C ALA A 109 -0.55 -13.11 0.10
N ALA A 110 -0.43 -11.81 0.43
CA ALA A 110 0.45 -11.34 1.49
C ALA A 110 0.03 -11.83 2.88
N ALA A 111 -1.27 -11.83 3.18
CA ALA A 111 -1.80 -12.38 4.43
C ALA A 111 -1.51 -13.89 4.56
N THR A 112 -1.76 -14.64 3.49
CA THR A 112 -1.44 -16.08 3.40
C THR A 112 0.05 -16.33 3.56
N ALA A 113 0.90 -15.53 2.92
CA ALA A 113 2.35 -15.62 3.07
C ALA A 113 2.82 -15.30 4.50
N THR A 114 2.14 -14.38 5.20
CA THR A 114 2.43 -14.08 6.62
C THR A 114 2.13 -15.30 7.49
N TRP A 115 0.99 -15.95 7.26
CA TRP A 115 0.65 -17.19 7.94
C TRP A 115 1.69 -18.29 7.63
N GLN A 116 2.09 -18.44 6.36
CA GLN A 116 3.10 -19.41 5.93
C GLN A 116 4.46 -19.17 6.59
N MET A 117 4.92 -17.92 6.66
CA MET A 117 6.15 -17.54 7.36
C MET A 117 6.13 -17.99 8.83
N ARG A 118 4.99 -17.85 9.50
CA ARG A 118 4.84 -18.22 10.92
C ARG A 118 4.76 -19.73 11.16
N HIS A 119 4.12 -20.48 10.26
CA HIS A 119 3.82 -21.90 10.48
C HIS A 119 4.77 -22.87 9.76
N ILE A 120 5.35 -22.48 8.63
CA ILE A 120 6.29 -23.31 7.87
C ILE A 120 7.71 -22.97 8.30
N GLN A 121 8.46 -23.95 8.80
CA GLN A 121 9.82 -23.77 9.32
C GLN A 121 10.93 -23.97 8.27
N ASP A 122 10.59 -24.47 7.07
CA ASP A 122 11.57 -24.71 6.00
C ASP A 122 12.28 -23.39 5.61
N PRO A 123 13.61 -23.28 5.80
CA PRO A 123 14.38 -22.09 5.45
C PRO A 123 14.27 -21.71 3.97
N ARG A 124 14.11 -22.69 3.06
CA ARG A 124 14.00 -22.45 1.62
C ARG A 124 12.70 -21.74 1.29
N VAL A 125 11.59 -22.21 1.85
CA VAL A 125 10.26 -21.58 1.70
C VAL A 125 10.27 -20.16 2.25
N ARG A 126 10.82 -19.96 3.46
CA ARG A 126 10.88 -18.62 4.07
C ARG A 126 11.75 -17.65 3.29
N ALA A 127 12.90 -18.10 2.79
CA ALA A 127 13.77 -17.28 1.95
C ALA A 127 13.09 -16.90 0.62
N ASP A 128 12.38 -17.84 -0.02
CA ASP A 128 11.65 -17.58 -1.25
C ASP A 128 10.47 -16.61 -1.04
N VAL A 129 9.69 -16.79 0.03
CA VAL A 129 8.61 -15.86 0.41
C VAL A 129 9.16 -14.47 0.72
N ALA A 130 10.27 -14.37 1.46
CA ALA A 130 10.92 -13.09 1.74
C ALA A 130 11.37 -12.37 0.44
N ALA A 131 11.96 -13.11 -0.50
CA ALA A 131 12.35 -12.57 -1.81
C ALA A 131 11.13 -12.16 -2.65
N ALA A 132 10.05 -12.95 -2.65
CA ALA A 132 8.84 -12.65 -3.41
C ALA A 132 8.06 -11.46 -2.84
N ALA A 133 8.11 -11.24 -1.52
CA ALA A 133 7.51 -10.06 -0.90
C ALA A 133 8.15 -8.75 -1.38
N ALA A 134 9.45 -8.77 -1.72
CA ALA A 134 10.15 -7.62 -2.27
C ALA A 134 9.60 -7.24 -3.65
N ASP A 135 9.20 -8.24 -4.44
CA ASP A 135 8.59 -8.03 -5.76
C ASP A 135 7.24 -7.32 -5.64
N VAL A 136 6.37 -7.80 -4.75
CA VAL A 136 5.05 -7.18 -4.51
C VAL A 136 5.22 -5.75 -4.01
N LEU A 137 6.15 -5.50 -3.08
CA LEU A 137 6.39 -4.17 -2.52
C LEU A 137 6.96 -3.19 -3.56
N ASN A 138 7.95 -3.62 -4.35
CA ASN A 138 8.52 -2.80 -5.42
C ASN A 138 7.49 -2.44 -6.50
N VAL A 139 6.64 -3.40 -6.89
CA VAL A 139 5.53 -3.13 -7.83
C VAL A 139 4.54 -2.16 -7.21
N THR A 140 4.14 -2.35 -5.95
CA THR A 140 3.19 -1.47 -5.25
C THR A 140 3.73 -0.03 -5.14
N ALA A 141 5.01 0.13 -4.81
CA ALA A 141 5.68 1.44 -4.76
C ALA A 141 5.71 2.12 -6.14
N ALA A 142 6.02 1.36 -7.19
CA ALA A 142 6.05 1.89 -8.56
C ALA A 142 4.66 2.34 -9.04
N ILE A 143 3.61 1.56 -8.76
CA ILE A 143 2.24 1.89 -9.20
C ILE A 143 1.69 3.12 -8.49
N THR A 144 1.99 3.26 -7.20
CA THR A 144 1.52 4.39 -6.40
C THR A 144 2.31 5.66 -6.65
N GLY A 145 3.57 5.57 -7.08
CA GLY A 145 4.49 6.70 -7.21
C GLY A 145 4.79 7.37 -5.86
N ASN A 146 4.46 6.73 -4.74
CA ASN A 146 4.66 7.29 -3.42
C ASN A 146 6.11 7.09 -2.97
N ARG A 147 6.81 8.19 -2.69
CA ARG A 147 8.20 8.18 -2.25
C ARG A 147 8.40 7.42 -0.94
N GLU A 148 7.47 7.50 0.01
CA GLU A 148 7.58 6.76 1.28
C GLU A 148 7.50 5.24 1.07
N LEU A 149 6.67 4.80 0.11
CA LEU A 149 6.58 3.38 -0.28
C LEU A 149 7.84 2.92 -1.03
N ALA A 150 8.43 3.78 -1.87
CA ALA A 150 9.69 3.49 -2.53
C ALA A 150 10.85 3.39 -1.52
N GLU A 151 10.93 4.29 -0.55
CA GLU A 151 11.93 4.23 0.51
C GLU A 151 11.75 2.96 1.37
N ALA A 152 10.52 2.58 1.70
CA ALA A 152 10.24 1.33 2.41
C ALA A 152 10.68 0.10 1.60
N ALA A 153 10.46 0.11 0.27
CA ALA A 153 10.94 -0.94 -0.63
C ALA A 153 12.47 -1.05 -0.60
N ASP A 154 13.19 0.07 -0.63
CA ASP A 154 14.66 0.08 -0.55
C ASP A 154 15.19 -0.45 0.79
N PHE A 155 14.52 -0.13 1.91
CA PHE A 155 14.85 -0.74 3.22
C PHE A 155 14.60 -2.24 3.21
N TYR A 156 13.48 -2.69 2.65
CA TYR A 156 13.14 -4.10 2.61
C TYR A 156 14.04 -4.91 1.66
N ASP A 157 14.45 -4.35 0.52
CA ASP A 157 15.39 -4.99 -0.42
C ASP A 157 16.71 -5.35 0.26
N ARG A 158 17.17 -4.56 1.23
CA ARG A 158 18.35 -4.90 2.05
C ARG A 158 18.09 -6.09 2.99
N ALA A 159 16.87 -6.23 3.51
CA ALA A 159 16.48 -7.32 4.40
C ALA A 159 16.17 -8.64 3.67
N ALA A 160 15.65 -8.56 2.44
CA ALA A 160 15.26 -9.70 1.63
C ALA A 160 16.47 -10.45 1.01
N ARG A 161 17.65 -9.81 0.95
CA ARG A 161 18.86 -10.40 0.35
C ARG A 161 19.38 -11.59 1.17
N GLU A 162 19.52 -12.74 0.51
CA GLU A 162 20.28 -13.85 1.07
C GLU A 162 21.80 -13.60 0.96
N PRO A 163 22.61 -14.18 1.87
CA PRO A 163 24.07 -14.08 1.84
C PRO A 163 24.62 -14.49 0.48
N TYR A 164 25.71 -13.83 0.09
CA TYR A 164 26.43 -14.10 -1.16
C TYR A 164 25.59 -13.91 -2.44
N GLY A 165 24.44 -13.23 -2.35
CA GLY A 165 23.56 -13.00 -3.50
C GLY A 165 22.95 -14.28 -4.06
N TYR A 166 22.86 -15.32 -3.21
CA TYR A 166 22.15 -16.57 -3.49
C TYR A 166 20.68 -16.28 -3.75
N GLN A 167 20.14 -16.84 -4.83
CA GLN A 167 18.70 -16.78 -5.08
C GLN A 167 18.07 -18.04 -4.46
N PRO A 168 17.13 -17.89 -3.52
CA PRO A 168 16.47 -19.05 -2.94
C PRO A 168 15.75 -19.83 -4.05
N PRO A 169 15.70 -21.17 -3.94
CA PRO A 169 14.97 -21.98 -4.90
C PRO A 169 13.50 -21.56 -4.89
N HIS A 170 12.90 -21.51 -6.07
CA HIS A 170 11.50 -21.13 -6.21
C HIS A 170 10.61 -22.20 -5.59
N THR A 171 9.70 -21.76 -4.73
CA THR A 171 8.70 -22.61 -4.09
C THR A 171 7.31 -22.19 -4.55
N PRO A 172 6.29 -23.07 -4.50
CA PRO A 172 4.91 -22.70 -4.83
C PRO A 172 4.41 -21.49 -4.03
N TYR A 173 4.91 -21.32 -2.79
CA TYR A 173 4.57 -20.23 -1.89
C TYR A 173 5.02 -18.86 -2.41
N GLY A 174 6.30 -18.72 -2.79
CA GLY A 174 6.81 -17.48 -3.38
C GLY A 174 6.35 -17.28 -4.82
N THR A 175 6.07 -18.35 -5.57
CA THR A 175 5.47 -18.25 -6.91
C THR A 175 4.12 -17.54 -6.88
N ASN A 176 3.24 -17.84 -5.90
CA ASN A 176 1.96 -17.14 -5.76
C ASN A 176 2.14 -15.61 -5.59
N LEU A 177 3.06 -15.20 -4.71
CA LEU A 177 3.39 -13.78 -4.50
C LEU A 177 3.92 -13.10 -5.79
N ARG A 178 4.73 -13.80 -6.58
CA ARG A 178 5.24 -13.27 -7.86
C ARG A 178 4.15 -13.18 -8.92
N THR A 179 3.23 -14.13 -8.96
CA THR A 179 2.06 -14.08 -9.85
C THR A 179 1.19 -12.87 -9.55
N VAL A 180 0.89 -12.59 -8.28
CA VAL A 180 0.12 -11.38 -7.92
C VAL A 180 0.91 -10.09 -8.16
N ALA A 181 2.23 -10.07 -7.94
CA ALA A 181 3.08 -8.92 -8.27
C ALA A 181 3.02 -8.60 -9.78
N ARG A 182 3.04 -9.64 -10.64
CA ARG A 182 2.90 -9.48 -12.09
C ARG A 182 1.52 -8.98 -12.50
N ALA A 183 0.46 -9.54 -11.91
CA ALA A 183 -0.90 -9.08 -12.15
C ALA A 183 -1.06 -7.60 -11.79
N LEU A 184 -0.48 -7.17 -10.66
CA LEU A 184 -0.43 -5.76 -10.27
C LEU A 184 0.35 -4.91 -11.28
N ALA A 185 1.55 -5.32 -11.69
CA ALA A 185 2.38 -4.57 -12.64
C ALA A 185 1.67 -4.38 -13.99
N LEU A 186 1.06 -5.45 -14.53
CA LEU A 186 0.28 -5.39 -15.77
C LEU A 186 -0.94 -4.48 -15.64
N SER A 187 -1.50 -4.35 -14.44
CA SER A 187 -2.67 -3.51 -14.20
C SER A 187 -2.40 -2.01 -14.27
N GLU A 188 -1.17 -1.58 -13.98
CA GLU A 188 -0.76 -0.18 -14.10
C GLU A 188 -0.32 0.19 -15.51
N ILE A 189 0.50 -0.67 -16.15
CA ILE A 189 1.05 -0.40 -17.49
C ILE A 189 -0.10 -0.16 -18.49
N ARG A 190 -1.22 -0.90 -18.31
CA ARG A 190 -2.41 -0.81 -19.16
C ARG A 190 -3.42 0.25 -18.72
N GLY A 191 -3.16 0.99 -17.65
CA GLY A 191 -4.12 1.87 -16.98
C GLY A 191 -3.79 3.36 -16.99
N ARG A 192 -2.76 3.79 -17.74
CA ARG A 192 -2.26 5.18 -17.77
C ARG A 192 -3.17 6.22 -18.45
N ARG A 193 -4.30 5.82 -19.06
CA ARG A 193 -5.33 6.76 -19.56
C ARG A 193 -6.66 6.48 -18.88
N GLY A 194 -7.22 7.49 -18.23
CA GLY A 194 -8.55 7.43 -17.64
C GLY A 194 -8.58 7.80 -16.16
N HIS A 195 -9.61 8.59 -15.80
CA HIS A 195 -9.96 9.02 -14.45
C HIS A 195 -9.71 7.92 -13.41
N ARG A 196 -8.94 8.23 -12.36
CA ARG A 196 -8.63 7.31 -11.25
C ARG A 196 -9.79 7.31 -10.23
N PRO A 197 -10.68 6.30 -10.20
CA PRO A 197 -11.49 6.04 -9.01
C PRO A 197 -10.57 5.70 -7.81
N SER A 198 -10.99 6.08 -6.61
CA SER A 198 -10.20 5.91 -5.39
C SER A 198 -10.07 4.43 -5.01
N PHE A 199 -8.93 3.82 -5.32
CA PHE A 199 -8.53 2.49 -4.83
C PHE A 199 -7.95 2.54 -3.39
N ALA A 200 -8.07 3.68 -2.70
CA ALA A 200 -7.38 3.94 -1.44
C ALA A 200 -7.63 2.86 -0.39
N GLY A 201 -8.86 2.35 -0.26
CA GLY A 201 -9.20 1.31 0.71
C GLY A 201 -8.52 -0.03 0.45
N VAL A 202 -8.52 -0.50 -0.81
CA VAL A 202 -7.91 -1.79 -1.16
C VAL A 202 -6.39 -1.70 -1.17
N LEU A 203 -5.83 -0.56 -1.61
CA LEU A 203 -4.41 -0.28 -1.51
C LEU A 203 -3.95 -0.24 -0.04
N LEU A 204 -4.69 0.44 0.83
CA LEU A 204 -4.40 0.47 2.26
C LEU A 204 -4.41 -0.93 2.87
N HIS A 205 -5.40 -1.76 2.50
CA HIS A 205 -5.45 -3.15 2.92
C HIS A 205 -4.21 -3.93 2.48
N LEU A 206 -3.76 -3.77 1.23
CA LEU A 206 -2.51 -4.37 0.75
C LEU A 206 -1.29 -3.89 1.55
N ILE A 207 -1.16 -2.58 1.81
CA ILE A 207 -0.04 -2.01 2.57
C ILE A 207 0.02 -2.61 3.99
N VAL A 208 -1.13 -2.75 4.66
CA VAL A 208 -1.22 -3.36 6.00
C VAL A 208 -0.78 -4.83 5.97
N GLN A 209 -1.21 -5.60 4.97
CA GLN A 209 -0.82 -7.01 4.86
C GLN A 209 0.67 -7.18 4.51
N LEU A 210 1.23 -6.27 3.70
CA LEU A 210 2.66 -6.23 3.44
C LEU A 210 3.46 -5.89 4.70
N ALA A 211 3.02 -4.93 5.51
CA ALA A 211 3.68 -4.62 6.78
C ALA A 211 3.72 -5.84 7.72
N ALA A 212 2.62 -6.59 7.83
CA ALA A 212 2.56 -7.82 8.63
C ALA A 212 3.50 -8.91 8.11
N LEU A 213 3.58 -9.10 6.78
CA LEU A 213 4.49 -10.05 6.15
C LEU A 213 5.96 -9.68 6.41
N ILE A 214 6.30 -8.39 6.27
CA ILE A 214 7.66 -7.90 6.49
C ILE A 214 8.08 -8.04 7.96
N GLU A 215 7.16 -7.84 8.91
CA GLU A 215 7.45 -8.09 10.33
C GLU A 215 7.75 -9.58 10.58
N ALA A 216 6.98 -10.50 9.97
CA ALA A 216 7.27 -11.94 10.06
C ALA A 216 8.64 -12.29 9.42
N VAL A 217 9.05 -11.58 8.37
CA VAL A 217 10.40 -11.70 7.80
C VAL A 217 11.45 -11.16 8.76
N ALA A 218 11.19 -10.06 9.47
CA ALA A 218 12.10 -9.51 10.47
C ALA A 218 12.35 -10.51 11.62
N GLU A 219 11.27 -11.14 12.13
CA GLU A 219 11.36 -12.21 13.13
C GLU A 219 12.23 -13.37 12.62
N PHE A 220 12.00 -13.82 11.38
CA PHE A 220 12.81 -14.86 10.75
C PHE A 220 14.30 -14.47 10.63
N ARG A 221 14.61 -13.22 10.24
CA ARG A 221 15.99 -12.74 10.18
C ARG A 221 16.65 -12.66 11.56
N GLN A 222 15.90 -12.31 12.59
CA GLN A 222 16.41 -12.32 13.97
C GLN A 222 16.69 -13.76 14.46
N LEU A 223 15.83 -14.73 14.14
CA LEU A 223 16.10 -16.14 14.46
C LEU A 223 17.36 -16.67 13.78
N GLN A 224 17.72 -16.12 12.61
CA GLN A 224 18.98 -16.41 11.92
C GLN A 224 20.19 -15.63 12.47
N GLN A 225 20.01 -14.83 13.53
CA GLN A 225 21.01 -13.89 14.07
C GLN A 225 21.50 -12.86 13.05
N ARG A 226 20.63 -12.44 12.12
CA ARG A 226 20.92 -11.41 11.10
C ARG A 226 20.33 -10.07 11.51
N ASP A 227 20.85 -9.47 12.57
CA ASP A 227 20.26 -8.30 13.23
C ASP A 227 20.13 -7.07 12.30
N ALA A 228 21.12 -6.82 11.45
CA ALA A 228 21.07 -5.72 10.48
C ALA A 228 19.93 -5.91 9.45
N GLN A 229 19.67 -7.14 9.01
CA GLN A 229 18.57 -7.45 8.10
C GLN A 229 17.22 -7.36 8.81
N ALA A 230 17.14 -7.84 10.07
CA ALA A 230 15.94 -7.72 10.89
C ALA A 230 15.58 -6.24 11.15
N ALA A 231 16.56 -5.39 11.49
CA ALA A 231 16.36 -3.96 11.68
C ALA A 231 15.90 -3.26 10.39
N ALA A 232 16.46 -3.63 9.23
CA ALA A 232 16.03 -3.10 7.94
C ALA A 232 14.57 -3.48 7.61
N ALA A 233 14.17 -4.72 7.87
CA ALA A 233 12.79 -5.17 7.70
C ALA A 233 11.82 -4.41 8.62
N ARG A 234 12.14 -4.28 9.92
CA ARG A 234 11.31 -3.53 10.88
C ARG A 234 11.14 -2.07 10.48
N LYS A 235 12.22 -1.44 9.99
CA LYS A 235 12.15 -0.06 9.50
C LYS A 235 11.21 0.06 8.30
N ALA A 236 11.25 -0.88 7.35
CA ALA A 236 10.31 -0.93 6.24
C ALA A 236 8.86 -1.12 6.73
N ALA A 237 8.60 -2.08 7.63
CA ALA A 237 7.26 -2.33 8.19
C ALA A 237 6.70 -1.11 8.95
N ALA A 238 7.54 -0.42 9.70
CA ALA A 238 7.17 0.82 10.39
C ALA A 238 6.78 1.93 9.40
N GLN A 239 7.54 2.11 8.32
CA GLN A 239 7.20 3.07 7.25
C GLN A 239 5.86 2.74 6.58
N LEU A 240 5.62 1.47 6.22
CA LEU A 240 4.33 1.04 5.64
C LEU A 240 3.14 1.30 6.58
N THR A 241 3.34 1.08 7.89
CA THR A 241 2.33 1.35 8.90
C THR A 241 2.13 2.86 9.11
N SER A 242 3.17 3.67 8.91
CA SER A 242 3.08 5.13 8.90
C SER A 242 2.25 5.64 7.72
N VAL A 243 2.56 5.18 6.50
CA VAL A 243 1.78 5.50 5.27
C VAL A 243 0.30 5.13 5.46
N SER A 244 0.05 3.97 6.08
CA SER A 244 -1.30 3.51 6.37
C SER A 244 -2.05 4.41 7.36
N ARG A 245 -1.35 5.02 8.32
CA ARG A 245 -1.92 5.93 9.33
C ARG A 245 -2.10 7.36 8.82
N HIS A 246 -1.24 7.83 7.93
CA HIS A 246 -1.25 9.19 7.39
C HIS A 246 -2.20 9.40 6.21
N THR A 247 -2.77 8.33 5.65
CA THR A 247 -3.81 8.48 4.63
C THR A 247 -5.03 9.12 5.30
N PRO A 248 -5.42 10.37 4.96
CA PRO A 248 -6.51 11.04 5.63
C PRO A 248 -7.76 10.18 5.47
N ARG A 249 -8.37 9.82 6.61
CA ARG A 249 -9.77 9.44 6.66
C ARG A 249 -10.52 10.56 5.93
N LEU A 250 -11.14 10.26 4.79
CA LEU A 250 -12.06 11.20 4.14
C LEU A 250 -12.94 11.79 5.24
N PRO A 251 -13.14 13.13 5.29
CA PRO A 251 -14.08 13.68 6.25
C PRO A 251 -15.37 12.90 6.07
N SER A 252 -15.86 12.31 7.16
CA SER A 252 -17.19 11.70 7.18
C SER A 252 -18.12 12.61 6.41
N PRO A 253 -18.92 12.11 5.44
CA PRO A 253 -19.84 12.97 4.72
C PRO A 253 -20.59 13.75 5.78
N THR A 254 -20.33 15.05 5.83
CA THR A 254 -21.08 15.93 6.70
C THR A 254 -22.41 15.96 6.00
N PHE A 255 -23.32 15.07 6.39
CA PHE A 255 -24.69 15.12 5.93
C PHE A 255 -25.11 16.58 6.14
N PRO A 256 -25.60 17.27 5.09
CA PRO A 256 -26.13 18.60 5.29
C PRO A 256 -27.14 18.45 6.42
N ARG A 257 -26.84 19.12 7.52
CA ARG A 257 -27.72 19.16 8.68
C ARG A 257 -28.95 19.89 8.17
N THR A 258 -29.93 19.14 7.70
CA THR A 258 -31.20 19.68 7.25
C THR A 258 -31.70 20.53 8.41
N PRO A 259 -31.94 21.84 8.22
CA PRO A 259 -32.56 22.63 9.27
C PRO A 259 -33.87 21.92 9.65
N PRO A 260 -34.18 21.79 10.95
CA PRO A 260 -35.40 21.11 11.38
C PRO A 260 -36.57 21.77 10.66
N ASN A 261 -37.27 21.00 9.83
CA ASN A 261 -38.42 21.47 9.09
C ASN A 261 -39.57 21.50 10.11
N PRO A 262 -40.01 22.68 10.58
CA PRO A 262 -40.94 22.78 11.72
C PRO A 262 -42.30 22.12 11.43
N THR A 263 -42.63 21.94 10.15
CA THR A 263 -43.84 21.26 9.67
C THR A 263 -43.81 19.75 9.88
N ALA A 264 -42.65 19.10 9.87
CA ALA A 264 -42.56 17.64 10.10
C ALA A 264 -42.76 17.30 11.59
N GLU A 265 -42.21 18.10 12.50
CA GLU A 265 -42.43 17.98 13.95
C GLU A 265 -43.88 18.32 14.33
N GLN A 266 -44.49 19.32 13.69
CA GLN A 266 -45.91 19.66 13.90
C GLN A 266 -46.86 18.54 13.44
N ASN A 267 -46.53 17.84 12.35
CA ASN A 267 -47.32 16.69 11.88
C ASN A 267 -47.17 15.46 12.78
N ALA A 268 -45.97 15.21 13.31
CA ALA A 268 -45.73 14.15 14.29
C ALA A 268 -46.43 14.44 15.64
N ALA A 269 -46.41 15.70 16.10
CA ALA A 269 -47.12 16.14 17.29
C ALA A 269 -48.65 16.07 17.13
N ARG A 270 -49.19 16.39 15.94
CA ARG A 270 -50.62 16.21 15.63
C ARG A 270 -51.05 14.75 15.59
N LEU A 271 -50.24 13.86 15.02
CA LEU A 271 -50.51 12.42 15.00
C LEU A 271 -50.41 11.78 16.40
N ALA A 272 -49.52 12.31 17.27
CA ALA A 272 -49.46 11.91 18.68
C ALA A 272 -50.66 12.41 19.51
N ALA A 273 -51.18 13.60 19.21
CA ALA A 273 -52.32 14.19 19.90
C ALA A 273 -53.67 13.52 19.57
N THR A 274 -53.77 12.80 18.45
CA THR A 274 -54.98 12.03 18.08
C THR A 274 -55.08 10.65 18.78
N GLY A 275 -54.07 10.25 19.56
CA GLY A 275 -53.96 8.92 20.15
C GLY A 275 -54.28 8.80 21.65
N PHE A 276 -54.62 9.89 22.34
CA PHE A 276 -54.83 9.87 23.80
C PHE A 276 -56.14 10.54 24.25
N PRO A 277 -56.95 9.88 25.09
CA PRO A 277 -58.10 10.51 25.75
C PRO A 277 -57.61 11.43 26.90
N ILE A 278 -58.12 12.65 26.93
CA ILE A 278 -57.82 13.65 27.98
C ILE A 278 -58.35 13.14 29.34
N PRO A 279 -57.67 13.44 30.46
CA PRO A 279 -58.33 14.34 31.41
C PRO A 279 -57.44 15.36 32.16
N LEU A 280 -58.07 16.51 32.40
CA LEU A 280 -58.01 17.41 33.57
C LEU A 280 -56.69 18.07 34.02
N GLY A 281 -56.64 19.38 33.75
CA GLY A 281 -55.77 20.35 34.41
C GLY A 281 -56.26 21.79 34.21
N HIS A 282 -57.58 21.99 34.21
CA HIS A 282 -58.20 23.33 34.26
C HIS A 282 -58.26 23.76 35.73
N GLN A 283 -57.16 24.25 36.28
CA GLN A 283 -57.11 25.11 37.47
C GLN A 283 -55.64 25.40 37.78
N LEU A 284 -55.34 26.65 38.15
CA LEU A 284 -54.02 27.22 38.52
C LEU A 284 -53.25 27.99 37.42
N SER A 285 -53.96 28.74 36.56
CA SER A 285 -53.33 29.88 35.88
C SER A 285 -54.23 31.11 35.85
N ASP A 286 -55.03 31.30 36.90
CA ASP A 286 -55.40 32.63 37.35
C ASP A 286 -54.41 33.03 38.44
N TYR A 287 -53.32 33.67 38.04
CA TYR A 287 -52.77 34.84 38.74
C TYR A 287 -51.73 35.48 37.82
N GLN A 288 -52.25 36.44 37.04
CA GLN A 288 -51.50 37.45 36.31
C GLN A 288 -50.64 38.28 37.29
N GLY A 289 -49.49 38.78 36.83
CA GLY A 289 -48.77 39.81 37.58
C GLY A 289 -47.41 40.19 37.00
N GLN A 290 -47.41 41.23 36.18
CA GLN A 290 -46.32 41.85 35.42
C GLN A 290 -45.09 42.35 36.22
N PRO A 291 -43.98 42.70 35.51
CA PRO A 291 -42.64 42.91 36.06
C PRO A 291 -42.36 44.37 36.47
N VAL A 292 -41.47 44.59 37.44
CA VAL A 292 -40.86 45.91 37.71
C VAL A 292 -39.37 45.75 38.05
N ARG A 293 -38.52 46.56 37.40
CA ARG A 293 -37.08 46.81 37.60
C ARG A 293 -36.95 48.25 38.19
N PRO A 294 -35.78 48.79 38.59
CA PRO A 294 -34.67 48.38 39.48
C PRO A 294 -34.48 49.36 40.68
N THR A 295 -33.57 49.08 41.64
CA THR A 295 -32.30 49.81 42.02
C THR A 295 -32.22 50.13 43.56
N PRO A 296 -31.05 50.46 44.17
CA PRO A 296 -30.47 49.90 45.42
C PRO A 296 -30.45 50.94 46.61
N PRO A 297 -29.55 51.02 47.63
CA PRO A 297 -28.57 50.10 48.27
C PRO A 297 -28.61 50.04 49.85
N GLN A 298 -27.93 49.02 50.45
CA GLN A 298 -27.19 48.92 51.76
C GLN A 298 -27.85 49.35 53.12
N PRO A 299 -27.30 49.04 54.34
CA PRO A 299 -26.03 48.37 54.71
C PRO A 299 -26.10 47.27 55.83
N GLY A 300 -24.98 46.55 56.02
CA GLY A 300 -24.45 46.19 57.35
C GLY A 300 -24.71 44.79 57.94
N SER A 301 -23.66 43.97 58.05
CA SER A 301 -22.92 43.74 59.31
C SER A 301 -21.99 42.51 59.27
N HIS A 302 -20.73 42.81 59.56
CA HIS A 302 -19.63 42.02 60.16
C HIS A 302 -19.78 40.53 60.49
N ARG A 303 -18.78 39.73 60.08
CA ARG A 303 -17.70 39.12 60.91
C ARG A 303 -16.81 38.23 59.99
N ARG A 304 -15.53 38.54 59.73
CA ARG A 304 -14.28 38.19 60.50
C ARG A 304 -14.32 36.75 61.02
N ARG A 305 -13.37 35.83 60.78
CA ARG A 305 -11.90 35.78 60.61
C ARG A 305 -11.58 34.49 59.81
N GLY A 306 -10.56 34.38 58.96
CA GLY A 306 -9.12 34.37 59.29
C GLY A 306 -8.58 32.91 59.33
N PRO A 307 -7.28 32.65 59.14
CA PRO A 307 -6.79 32.23 57.83
C PRO A 307 -5.93 30.93 57.81
N SER A 308 -5.66 30.48 56.58
CA SER A 308 -4.44 29.84 56.03
C SER A 308 -3.50 29.03 56.93
N TRP A 309 -3.24 27.79 56.52
CA TRP A 309 -1.92 27.31 56.05
C TRP A 309 -2.12 26.39 54.85
#